data_AF-A0A2N2RS64-F1
#
_entry.id   AF-A0A2N2RS64-F1
#
_cell.length_a   1.000
_cell.length_b   1.000
_cell.length_c   1.000
_cell.angle_alpha   90.00
_cell.angle_beta   90.00
_cell.angle_gamma   90.00
#
_symmetry.space_group_name_H-M   'P 1'
#
loop_
_entity.id
_entity.type
_entity.pdbx_description
1 polymer ?
#
loop_
_entity_poly.entity_id
_entity_poly.type
_entity_poly.pdbx_seq_one_letter_code
_entity_poly.pdbx_strand_id
1 'polypeptide(L)'
;MFKRHLMVACLTGAATFAGLGLSAFATDDPQLLAAMLANNEAQDAALTDKVETLLRTDIGLAGSQFRILAKSSVVTVGGVVPDEHALRRALELASRVRGVREVRNAMEVGVPN
;
A
#
# COMPACT_ATOMS: atom_id res chain seq x y z
N MET A 1 -16.30 -56.81 1.88
CA MET A 1 -16.38 -55.44 1.32
C MET A 1 -16.32 -55.52 -0.19
N PHE A 2 -17.33 -54.95 -0.85
CA PHE A 2 -17.52 -54.72 -2.29
C PHE A 2 -16.24 -54.21 -3.00
N LYS A 3 -15.97 -54.44 -4.29
CA LYS A 3 -16.49 -55.32 -5.34
C LYS A 3 -15.49 -55.21 -6.52
N ARG A 4 -15.45 -56.29 -7.30
CA ARG A 4 -14.50 -56.66 -8.35
C ARG A 4 -14.66 -55.85 -9.65
N HIS A 5 -13.54 -55.59 -10.33
CA HIS A 5 -13.36 -55.35 -11.78
C HIS A 5 -14.58 -54.96 -12.63
N LEU A 6 -14.55 -53.73 -13.16
CA LEU A 6 -15.16 -53.37 -14.44
C LEU A 6 -14.32 -52.19 -15.00
N MET A 7 -13.31 -52.47 -15.83
CA MET A 7 -13.41 -52.23 -17.29
C MET A 7 -13.32 -50.73 -17.58
N VAL A 8 -12.13 -50.17 -17.85
CA VAL A 8 -11.59 -50.10 -19.22
C VAL A 8 -12.67 -49.71 -20.23
N ALA A 9 -12.79 -48.41 -20.51
CA ALA A 9 -13.46 -47.79 -21.67
C ALA A 9 -13.46 -46.27 -21.40
N CYS A 10 -12.89 -45.33 -22.16
CA CYS A 10 -12.39 -45.24 -23.52
C CYS A 10 -11.47 -43.99 -23.51
N LEU A 11 -10.16 -44.03 -23.73
CA LEU A 11 -9.47 -44.03 -25.03
C LEU A 11 -10.37 -43.73 -26.25
N THR A 12 -10.01 -42.67 -26.98
CA THR A 12 -10.58 -42.07 -28.22
C THR A 12 -11.63 -40.96 -28.01
N GLY A 13 -11.54 -39.78 -28.63
CA GLY A 13 -10.80 -39.42 -29.84
C GLY A 13 -10.26 -37.99 -29.85
N ALA A 14 -9.21 -37.85 -30.65
CA ALA A 14 -8.62 -36.60 -31.08
C ALA A 14 -9.65 -35.66 -31.70
N ALA A 15 -9.59 -34.38 -31.32
CA ALA A 15 -9.94 -33.29 -32.21
C ALA A 15 -9.10 -32.08 -31.82
N THR A 16 -7.87 -32.07 -32.34
CA THR A 16 -7.24 -30.82 -32.77
C THR A 16 -8.25 -30.05 -33.62
N PHE A 17 -8.86 -29.02 -33.05
CA PHE A 17 -9.40 -27.94 -33.85
C PHE A 17 -8.75 -26.65 -33.38
N ALA A 18 -7.82 -26.19 -34.22
CA ALA A 18 -7.32 -24.83 -34.20
C ALA A 18 -8.51 -23.87 -34.26
N GLY A 19 -8.86 -23.31 -33.11
CA GLY A 19 -9.79 -22.21 -32.99
C GLY A 19 -9.01 -20.97 -32.59
N LEU A 20 -8.43 -20.28 -33.58
CA LEU A 20 -8.15 -18.85 -33.50
C LEU A 20 -9.47 -18.13 -33.20
N GLY A 21 -9.74 -17.88 -31.93
CA GLY A 21 -10.80 -17.00 -31.50
C GLY A 21 -10.22 -16.14 -30.41
N LEU A 22 -9.94 -14.87 -30.74
CA LEU A 22 -9.73 -13.80 -29.77
C LEU A 22 -10.93 -13.75 -28.82
N SER A 23 -10.98 -14.58 -27.79
CA SER A 23 -11.69 -14.23 -26.58
C SER A 23 -10.88 -13.11 -25.97
N ALA A 24 -11.36 -11.90 -26.19
CA ALA A 24 -10.95 -10.69 -25.52
C ALA A 24 -10.43 -11.00 -24.12
N PHE A 25 -9.20 -10.56 -23.84
CA PHE A 25 -8.65 -10.52 -22.50
C PHE A 25 -9.55 -9.62 -21.64
N ALA A 26 -10.62 -10.20 -21.10
CA ALA A 26 -11.27 -9.72 -19.90
C ALA A 26 -10.35 -10.12 -18.75
N THR A 27 -9.28 -9.35 -18.55
CA THR A 27 -8.48 -9.37 -17.33
C THR A 27 -9.33 -8.79 -16.19
N ASP A 28 -10.31 -9.55 -15.73
CA ASP A 28 -11.00 -9.33 -14.44
C ASP A 28 -10.54 -10.44 -13.49
N ASP A 29 -9.24 -10.52 -13.22
CA ASP A 29 -8.69 -11.38 -12.18
C ASP A 29 -8.73 -10.62 -10.84
N PRO A 30 -9.70 -10.88 -9.94
CA PRO A 30 -9.79 -10.22 -8.64
C PRO A 30 -8.56 -10.48 -7.75
N GLN A 31 -7.78 -11.51 -8.07
CA GLN A 31 -6.56 -11.88 -7.34
C GLN A 31 -5.42 -10.86 -7.54
N LEU A 32 -5.29 -10.25 -8.74
CA LEU A 32 -4.27 -9.24 -9.00
C LEU A 32 -4.55 -7.93 -8.26
N LEU A 33 -5.82 -7.54 -8.19
CA LEU A 33 -6.24 -6.35 -7.45
C LEU A 33 -6.05 -6.54 -5.94
N ALA A 34 -6.43 -7.71 -5.40
CA ALA A 34 -6.25 -8.04 -3.99
C ALA A 34 -4.76 -8.07 -3.58
N ALA A 35 -3.89 -8.65 -4.42
CA ALA A 35 -2.46 -8.66 -4.17
C ALA A 35 -1.83 -7.25 -4.22
N MET A 36 -2.26 -6.39 -5.16
CA MET A 36 -1.81 -5.00 -5.21
C MET A 36 -2.25 -4.18 -3.99
N LEU A 37 -3.49 -4.35 -3.52
CA LEU A 37 -3.97 -3.65 -2.33
C LEU A 37 -3.22 -4.09 -1.08
N ALA A 38 -3.02 -5.39 -0.88
CA ALA A 38 -2.23 -5.90 0.24
C ALA A 38 -0.77 -5.39 0.21
N ASN A 39 -0.18 -5.30 -0.99
CA ASN A 39 1.18 -4.77 -1.14
C ASN A 39 1.24 -3.26 -0.85
N ASN A 40 0.23 -2.49 -1.28
CA ASN A 40 0.11 -1.06 -0.95
C ASN A 40 -0.08 -0.86 0.56
N GLU A 41 -0.93 -1.65 1.22
CA GLU A 41 -1.13 -1.55 2.67
C GLU A 41 0.16 -1.87 3.45
N ALA A 42 0.89 -2.91 3.05
CA ALA A 42 2.18 -3.24 3.63
C ALA A 42 3.23 -2.14 3.38
N GLN A 43 3.23 -1.54 2.19
CA GLN A 43 4.07 -0.40 1.87
C GLN A 43 3.69 0.84 2.69
N ASP A 44 2.41 1.16 2.81
CA ASP A 44 1.89 2.30 3.57
C ASP A 44 2.22 2.18 5.07
N ALA A 45 2.09 0.98 5.66
CA ALA A 45 2.50 0.72 7.03
C ALA A 45 4.02 0.95 7.20
N ALA A 46 4.83 0.38 6.31
CA ALA A 46 6.28 0.59 6.34
C ALA A 46 6.68 2.06 6.09
N LEU A 47 5.91 2.80 5.29
CA LEU A 47 6.09 4.24 5.07
C LEU A 47 5.77 5.02 6.35
N THR A 48 4.67 4.68 7.01
CA THR A 48 4.25 5.32 8.28
C THR A 48 5.34 5.17 9.33
N ASP A 49 5.84 3.95 9.55
CA ASP A 49 6.89 3.68 10.54
C ASP A 49 8.19 4.42 10.23
N LYS A 50 8.57 4.50 8.94
CA LYS A 50 9.75 5.24 8.49
C LYS A 50 9.60 6.73 8.73
N VAL A 51 8.46 7.30 8.34
CA VAL A 51 8.16 8.73 8.53
C VAL A 51 8.13 9.05 10.02
N GLU A 52 7.51 8.20 10.84
CA GLU A 52 7.48 8.35 12.29
C GLU A 52 8.89 8.32 12.88
N THR A 53 9.70 7.33 12.52
CA THR A 53 11.08 7.22 13.01
C THR A 53 11.90 8.46 12.64
N LEU A 54 11.78 8.94 11.39
CA LEU A 54 12.47 10.15 10.92
C LEU A 54 12.04 11.40 11.70
N LEU A 55 10.74 11.59 11.90
CA LEU A 55 10.20 12.73 12.63
C LEU A 55 10.59 12.67 14.12
N ARG A 56 10.59 11.48 14.74
CA ARG A 56 11.03 11.29 16.14
C ARG A 56 12.53 11.50 16.33
N THR A 57 13.33 11.26 15.29
CA THR A 57 14.79 11.46 15.33
C THR A 57 15.17 12.93 15.15
N ASP A 58 14.29 13.76 14.57
CA ASP A 58 14.54 15.18 14.41
C ASP A 58 14.37 15.94 15.73
N ILE A 59 15.41 16.66 16.15
CA ILE A 59 15.46 17.37 17.43
C ILE A 59 14.40 18.48 17.52
N GLY A 60 13.97 19.05 16.38
CA GLY A 60 12.93 20.09 16.34
C GLY A 60 11.51 19.55 16.51
N LEU A 61 11.35 18.22 16.45
CA LEU A 61 10.07 17.51 16.59
C LEU A 61 10.10 16.53 17.76
N ALA A 62 11.29 16.18 18.28
CA ALA A 62 11.50 15.31 19.42
C ALA A 62 10.81 15.85 20.69
N GLY A 63 9.58 15.40 20.94
CA GLY A 63 8.75 15.81 22.09
C GLY A 63 7.34 16.27 21.70
N SER A 64 7.10 16.60 20.43
CA SER A 64 5.76 16.87 19.93
C SER A 64 4.95 15.57 19.84
N GLN A 65 3.68 15.62 20.26
CA GLN A 65 2.74 14.54 19.97
C GLN A 65 2.24 14.70 18.54
N PHE A 66 2.77 13.87 17.64
CA PHE A 66 2.32 13.79 16.25
C PHE A 66 1.72 12.41 15.95
N ARG A 67 0.75 12.41 15.05
CA ARG A 67 0.10 11.22 14.51
C ARG A 67 0.30 11.22 13.01
N ILE A 68 0.84 10.12 12.50
CA ILE A 68 1.08 9.93 11.08
C ILE A 68 0.14 8.84 10.60
N LEU A 69 -0.51 9.09 9.47
CA LEU A 69 -1.42 8.14 8.83
C LEU A 69 -1.06 8.09 7.35
N ALA A 70 -0.50 6.98 6.88
CA ALA A 70 -0.37 6.73 5.44
C ALA A 70 -1.53 5.85 4.95
N LYS A 71 -2.18 6.26 3.87
CA LYS A 71 -3.21 5.45 3.21
C LYS A 71 -3.17 5.66 1.71
N SER A 72 -3.01 4.57 0.97
CA SER A 72 -2.91 4.58 -0.48
C SER A 72 -1.90 5.61 -0.96
N SER A 73 -0.66 5.58 -0.43
CA SER A 73 0.43 6.51 -0.74
C SER A 73 0.19 8.00 -0.43
N VAL A 74 -0.88 8.33 0.31
CA VAL A 74 -1.13 9.67 0.87
C VAL A 74 -0.75 9.66 2.34
N VAL A 75 0.22 10.49 2.73
CA VAL A 75 0.69 10.60 4.10
C VAL A 75 0.07 11.83 4.74
N THR A 76 -0.72 11.63 5.80
CA THR A 76 -1.26 12.71 6.62
C THR A 76 -0.46 12.82 7.90
N VAL A 77 0.13 13.99 8.14
CA VAL A 77 0.87 14.28 9.37
C VAL A 77 0.05 15.30 10.16
N GLY A 78 -0.35 14.93 11.37
CA GLY A 78 -1.07 15.81 12.31
C GLY A 78 -0.40 15.85 13.67
N GLY A 79 -0.73 16.86 14.47
CA GLY A 79 -0.13 17.08 15.80
C GLY A 79 0.13 18.56 16.07
N VAL A 80 0.73 18.85 17.22
CA VAL A 80 1.11 20.21 17.61
C VAL A 80 2.60 20.39 17.41
N VAL A 81 2.99 21.40 16.64
CA VAL A 81 4.39 21.75 16.39
C VAL A 81 4.71 23.12 17.00
N PRO A 82 5.92 23.30 17.56
CA PRO A 82 6.29 24.52 18.26
C PRO A 82 6.53 25.71 17.31
N ASP A 83 7.00 25.44 16.09
CA ASP A 83 7.40 26.45 15.13
C ASP A 83 6.97 26.11 13.71
N GLU A 84 6.78 27.14 12.88
CA GLU A 84 6.53 26.98 11.45
C GLU A 84 7.74 26.33 10.73
N HIS A 85 8.95 26.53 11.25
CA HIS A 85 10.15 25.86 10.74
C HIS A 85 10.09 24.34 10.95
N ALA A 86 9.60 23.88 12.11
CA ALA A 86 9.41 22.46 12.40
C ALA A 86 8.33 21.87 11.48
N LEU A 87 7.23 22.61 11.26
CA LEU A 87 6.19 22.23 10.30
C LEU A 87 6.76 22.02 8.89
N ARG A 88 7.53 23.00 8.40
CA ARG A 88 8.09 22.96 7.04
C ARG A 88 9.08 21.79 6.88
N ARG A 89 9.92 21.54 7.89
CA ARG A 89 10.83 20.40 7.90
C ARG A 89 10.10 19.06 7.93
N ALA A 90 9.04 18.92 8.73
CA ALA A 90 8.23 17.71 8.76
C ALA A 90 7.62 17.39 7.38
N LEU A 91 7.09 18.41 6.69
CA LEU A 91 6.55 18.25 5.33
C LEU A 91 7.63 17.87 4.32
N GLU A 92 8.80 18.51 4.39
CA GLU A 92 9.92 18.17 3.52
C GLU A 92 10.39 16.73 3.73
N LEU A 93 10.59 16.32 4.99
CA LEU A 93 11.00 14.96 5.34
C LEU A 93 9.97 13.93 4.89
N ALA A 94 8.68 14.19 5.12
CA ALA A 94 7.60 13.31 4.66
C ALA A 94 7.58 13.19 3.13
N SER A 95 7.76 14.30 2.40
CA SER A 95 7.78 14.31 0.93
C SER A 95 9.00 13.60 0.32
N ARG A 96 10.13 13.57 1.04
CA ARG A 96 11.35 12.88 0.60
C ARG A 96 11.26 11.36 0.71
N VAL A 97 10.28 10.82 1.41
CA VAL A 97 10.12 9.37 1.55
C VAL A 97 9.67 8.76 0.22
N ARG A 98 10.44 7.79 -0.27
CA ARG A 98 10.17 7.08 -1.53
C ARG A 98 8.81 6.38 -1.47
N GLY A 99 7.89 6.76 -2.36
CA GLY A 99 6.56 6.16 -2.47
C GLY A 99 5.41 7.07 -2.03
N VAL A 100 5.72 8.25 -1.48
CA VAL A 100 4.71 9.25 -1.12
C VAL A 100 4.24 9.97 -2.38
N ARG A 101 2.92 9.91 -2.66
CA ARG A 101 2.29 10.66 -3.76
C ARG A 101 1.81 12.02 -3.31
N GLU A 102 1.28 12.11 -2.10
CA GLU A 102 0.73 13.35 -1.54
C GLU A 102 1.01 13.40 -0.04
N VAL A 103 1.35 14.58 0.46
CA VAL A 103 1.49 14.84 1.89
C VAL A 103 0.41 15.82 2.32
N ARG A 104 -0.41 15.42 3.28
CA ARG A 104 -1.43 16.26 3.89
C ARG A 104 -0.95 16.77 5.23
N ASN A 105 -0.92 18.10 5.33
CA ASN A 105 -0.64 18.77 6.57
C ASN A 105 -1.92 18.92 7.38
N ALA A 106 -1.98 18.31 8.56
CA ALA A 106 -3.00 18.50 9.57
C ALA A 106 -2.37 18.93 10.92
N MET A 107 -1.16 19.50 10.87
CA MET A 107 -0.46 19.99 12.06
C MET A 107 -0.92 21.40 12.41
N GLU A 108 -1.00 21.67 13.71
CA GLU A 108 -1.32 22.98 14.25
C GLU A 108 -0.03 23.63 14.75
N VAL A 109 0.28 24.83 14.22
CA VAL A 109 1.44 25.60 14.66
C VAL A 109 1.02 26.40 15.87
N GLY A 110 1.67 26.15 17.02
CA GLY A 110 1.54 27.03 18.17
C GLY A 110 2.04 28.41 17.77
N VAL A 111 1.15 29.41 17.75
CA VAL A 111 1.53 30.78 17.38
C VAL A 111 2.61 31.26 18.36
N PRO A 112 3.79 31.70 17.89
CA PRO A 112 4.81 32.24 18.79
C PRO A 112 4.27 33.55 19.41
N ASN A 113 4.30 33.63 20.75
CA ASN A 113 4.02 34.88 21.48
C ASN A 113 5.22 35.83 21.40
#